data_AF-A0A1X6P5U0-F1
#
_entry.id   AF-A0A1X6P5U0-F1
#
_cell.length_a   1.000
_cell.length_b   1.000
_cell.length_c   1.000
_cell.angle_alpha   90.00
_cell.angle_beta   90.00
_cell.angle_gamma   90.00
#
_symmetry.space_group_name_H-M   'P 1'
#
loop_
_entity.id
_entity.type
_entity.pdbx_description
1 polymer ?
#
loop_
_entity_poly.entity_id
_entity_poly.type
_entity_poly.pdbx_seq_one_letter_code
_entity_poly.pdbx_strand_id
1 'polypeptide(L)'
;MQLRSTHFLEELRRAGVPDYSPAVLSLLVDGLVQDPSVAAALEGEISTVEFIRVARLVCAKLEASALPVSLVHGDLTMGNVGRKRDGGLPIFDWEYAYLSHPFCHSYHSRDLLRSPEVRRADLDCWSALVCLEQAEAELAAAAVVGGLATLQWHVALLPACRRMLHHSHVRAIRYYVSQLLDALRSL
;
A
#
# COMPACT_ATOMS: atom_id res chain seq x y z
N MET A 1 -8.62 -11.79 -8.48
CA MET A 1 -8.05 -12.57 -7.36
C MET A 1 -8.29 -11.90 -6.02
N GLN A 2 -8.08 -10.58 -5.94
CA GLN A 2 -8.32 -9.79 -4.73
C GLN A 2 -9.72 -9.99 -4.11
N LEU A 3 -10.81 -9.82 -4.87
CA LEU A 3 -12.17 -10.06 -4.33
C LEU A 3 -12.36 -11.47 -3.76
N ARG A 4 -11.84 -12.50 -4.45
CA ARG A 4 -11.92 -13.90 -3.97
C ARG A 4 -11.13 -14.14 -2.70
N SER A 5 -10.04 -13.40 -2.48
CA SER A 5 -9.17 -13.56 -1.30
C SER A 5 -9.86 -13.19 0.02
N THR A 6 -10.95 -12.42 -0.04
CA THR A 6 -11.76 -12.05 1.14
C THR A 6 -12.34 -13.28 1.86
N HIS A 7 -12.47 -14.41 1.17
CA HIS A 7 -12.92 -15.68 1.74
C HIS A 7 -11.80 -16.56 2.30
N PHE A 8 -10.53 -16.12 2.18
CA PHE A 8 -9.34 -16.91 2.56
C PHE A 8 -8.41 -16.14 3.50
N LEU A 9 -8.91 -15.11 4.20
CA LEU A 9 -8.06 -14.22 5.00
C LEU A 9 -7.33 -14.99 6.11
N GLU A 10 -7.99 -15.91 6.79
CA GLU A 10 -7.38 -16.70 7.85
C GLU A 10 -6.32 -17.68 7.31
N GLU A 11 -6.57 -18.28 6.15
CA GLU A 11 -5.59 -19.12 5.46
C GLU A 11 -4.35 -18.31 5.06
N LEU A 12 -4.55 -17.10 4.51
CA LEU A 12 -3.45 -16.22 4.10
C LEU A 12 -2.63 -15.77 5.32
N ARG A 13 -3.28 -15.40 6.43
CA ARG A 13 -2.60 -15.10 7.71
C ARG A 13 -1.78 -16.28 8.20
N ARG A 14 -2.37 -17.48 8.23
CA ARG A 14 -1.69 -18.72 8.62
C ARG A 14 -0.52 -19.08 7.70
N ALA A 15 -0.60 -18.71 6.42
CA ALA A 15 0.48 -18.87 5.44
C ALA A 15 1.60 -17.83 5.60
N GLY A 16 1.46 -16.86 6.51
CA GLY A 16 2.47 -15.86 6.80
C GLY A 16 2.38 -14.59 5.94
N VAL A 17 1.27 -14.38 5.23
CA VAL A 17 1.04 -13.11 4.53
C VAL A 17 0.95 -11.98 5.57
N PRO A 18 1.78 -10.92 5.48
CA PRO A 18 1.74 -9.81 6.41
C PRO A 18 0.37 -9.15 6.48
N ASP A 19 -0.07 -8.77 7.67
CA ASP A 19 -1.24 -7.92 7.86
C ASP A 19 -0.81 -6.46 7.96
N TYR A 20 -1.14 -5.69 6.93
CA TYR A 20 -0.99 -4.25 6.87
C TYR A 20 -2.34 -3.58 6.65
N SER A 21 -3.40 -4.11 7.26
CA SER A 21 -4.70 -3.46 7.32
C SER A 21 -4.60 -2.05 7.91
N PRO A 22 -5.54 -1.13 7.58
CA PRO A 22 -5.51 0.23 8.09
C PRO A 22 -5.40 0.29 9.62
N ALA A 23 -6.10 -0.58 10.34
CA ALA A 23 -6.03 -0.71 11.80
C ALA A 23 -4.60 -1.05 12.29
N VAL A 24 -3.95 -2.04 11.67
CA VAL A 24 -2.58 -2.43 12.04
C VAL A 24 -1.58 -1.33 11.71
N LEU A 25 -1.65 -0.75 10.51
CA LEU A 25 -0.73 0.33 10.12
C LEU A 25 -0.86 1.56 11.02
N SER A 26 -2.08 1.90 11.47
CA SER A 26 -2.34 2.98 12.43
C SER A 26 -1.54 2.83 13.74
N LEU A 27 -1.33 1.58 14.18
CA LEU A 27 -0.53 1.25 15.36
C LEU A 27 0.99 1.32 15.06
N LEU A 28 1.40 1.03 13.83
CA LEU A 28 2.80 1.02 13.41
C LEU A 28 3.37 2.40 13.10
N VAL A 29 2.53 3.43 12.86
CA VAL A 29 2.99 4.77 12.45
C VAL A 29 4.01 5.37 13.44
N ASP A 30 3.79 5.19 14.75
CA ASP A 30 4.73 5.69 15.75
C ASP A 30 6.11 5.03 15.59
N GLY A 31 6.16 3.72 15.35
CA GLY A 31 7.43 3.02 15.13
C GLY A 31 8.12 3.45 13.84
N LEU A 32 7.35 3.68 12.77
CA LEU A 32 7.90 4.15 11.49
C LEU A 32 8.64 5.47 11.62
N VAL A 33 8.05 6.46 12.31
CA VAL A 33 8.68 7.78 12.45
C VAL A 33 9.88 7.81 13.41
N GLN A 34 10.05 6.78 14.25
CA GLN A 34 11.25 6.62 15.07
C GLN A 34 12.42 6.00 14.31
N ASP A 35 12.18 5.40 13.13
CA ASP A 35 13.28 4.94 12.27
C ASP A 35 14.12 6.13 11.80
N PRO A 36 15.45 6.12 11.97
CA PRO A 36 16.30 7.25 11.61
C PRO A 36 16.21 7.65 10.13
N SER A 37 15.96 6.69 9.23
CA SER A 37 15.86 6.96 7.79
C SER A 37 14.55 7.65 7.44
N VAL A 38 13.45 7.29 8.10
CA VAL A 38 12.14 7.94 7.95
C VAL A 38 12.17 9.31 8.62
N ALA A 39 12.68 9.42 9.85
CA ALA A 39 12.79 10.68 10.57
C ALA A 39 13.59 11.72 9.77
N ALA A 40 14.75 11.33 9.21
CA ALA A 40 15.56 12.20 8.36
C ALA A 40 14.87 12.57 7.03
N ALA A 41 13.93 11.75 6.55
CA ALA A 41 13.16 12.07 5.34
C ALA A 41 11.97 13.00 5.61
N LEU A 42 11.47 13.06 6.85
CA LEU A 42 10.39 13.95 7.27
C LEU A 42 10.92 15.32 7.74
N GLU A 43 12.20 15.41 8.10
CA GLU A 43 12.82 16.62 8.62
C GLU A 43 12.64 17.81 7.65
N GLY A 44 12.06 18.90 8.16
CA GLY A 44 11.79 20.12 7.38
C GLY A 44 10.52 20.07 6.50
N GLU A 45 9.91 18.89 6.31
CA GLU A 45 8.71 18.72 5.48
C GLU A 45 7.40 18.79 6.27
N ILE A 46 7.36 18.12 7.43
CA ILE A 46 6.20 18.08 8.33
C ILE A 46 6.66 17.70 9.74
N SER A 47 5.97 18.16 10.79
CA SER A 47 6.25 17.68 12.14
C SER A 47 5.85 16.21 12.29
N THR A 48 6.63 15.43 13.05
CA THR A 48 6.32 14.02 13.35
C THR A 48 4.92 13.84 13.95
N VAL A 49 4.52 14.75 14.85
CA VAL A 49 3.19 14.73 15.49
C VAL A 49 2.08 14.90 14.45
N GLU A 50 2.25 15.85 13.53
CA GLU A 50 1.26 16.10 12.49
C GLU A 50 1.20 14.94 11.48
N PHE A 51 2.35 14.41 11.07
CA PHE A 51 2.39 13.22 10.21
C PHE A 51 1.64 12.04 10.83
N ILE A 52 1.92 11.71 12.09
CA ILE A 52 1.21 10.64 12.82
C ILE A 52 -0.30 10.90 12.82
N ARG A 53 -0.69 12.13 13.17
CA ARG A 53 -2.11 12.50 13.31
C ARG A 53 -2.86 12.30 11.99
N VAL A 54 -2.33 12.82 10.88
CA VAL A 54 -3.00 12.72 9.57
C VAL A 54 -2.95 11.29 9.05
N ALA A 55 -1.82 10.57 9.17
CA ALA A 55 -1.73 9.17 8.77
C ALA A 55 -2.78 8.30 9.49
N ARG A 56 -2.92 8.46 10.81
CA ARG A 56 -3.93 7.75 11.61
C ARG A 56 -5.35 8.10 11.22
N LEU A 57 -5.62 9.36 10.89
CA LEU A 57 -6.93 9.79 10.41
C LEU A 57 -7.31 9.08 9.11
N VAL A 58 -6.36 8.96 8.17
CA VAL A 58 -6.59 8.25 6.91
C VAL A 58 -6.76 6.75 7.13
N CYS A 59 -5.95 6.14 8.00
CA CYS A 59 -6.14 4.75 8.41
C CYS A 59 -7.54 4.52 9.00
N ALA A 60 -8.00 5.36 9.92
CA ALA A 60 -9.33 5.25 10.52
C ALA A 60 -10.45 5.41 9.48
N LYS A 61 -10.28 6.31 8.50
CA LYS A 61 -11.23 6.48 7.39
C LYS A 61 -11.37 5.20 6.57
N LEU A 62 -10.26 4.54 6.21
CA LEU A 62 -10.30 3.30 5.43
C LEU A 62 -10.68 2.07 6.27
N GLU A 63 -10.40 2.07 7.57
CA GLU A 63 -10.88 1.04 8.49
C GLU A 63 -12.41 1.02 8.56
N ALA A 64 -13.04 2.20 8.47
CA ALA A 64 -14.50 2.35 8.42
C ALA A 64 -15.11 2.09 7.03
N SER A 65 -14.32 1.71 6.01
CA SER A 65 -14.82 1.40 4.68
C SER A 65 -15.75 0.18 4.69
N ALA A 66 -16.71 0.16 3.76
CA ALA A 66 -17.52 -1.03 3.47
C ALA A 66 -16.71 -2.13 2.75
N LEU A 67 -15.53 -1.80 2.23
CA LEU A 67 -14.66 -2.74 1.53
C LEU A 67 -13.89 -3.61 2.54
N PRO A 68 -13.98 -4.95 2.41
CA PRO A 68 -13.26 -5.84 3.30
C PRO A 68 -11.76 -5.78 3.03
N VAL A 69 -10.97 -6.13 4.05
CA VAL A 69 -9.56 -6.47 3.88
C VAL A 69 -9.43 -7.57 2.83
N SER A 70 -8.43 -7.45 1.97
CA SER A 70 -8.15 -8.39 0.89
C SER A 70 -6.64 -8.52 0.65
N LEU A 71 -6.26 -9.51 -0.15
CA LEU A 71 -4.88 -9.69 -0.60
C LEU A 71 -4.50 -8.63 -1.63
N VAL A 72 -3.58 -7.76 -1.26
CA VAL A 72 -2.95 -6.75 -2.12
C VAL A 72 -1.64 -7.31 -2.68
N HIS A 73 -1.34 -7.02 -3.95
CA HIS A 73 -0.11 -7.52 -4.61
C HIS A 73 1.16 -6.84 -4.10
N GLY A 74 1.09 -5.54 -3.78
CA GLY A 74 2.22 -4.73 -3.30
C GLY A 74 3.16 -4.20 -4.39
N ASP A 75 3.25 -4.86 -5.53
CA ASP A 75 4.03 -4.40 -6.71
C ASP A 75 3.33 -4.73 -8.04
N LEU A 76 2.11 -4.23 -8.24
CA LEU A 76 1.32 -4.57 -9.43
C LEU A 76 1.76 -3.75 -10.65
N THR A 77 2.86 -4.16 -11.29
CA THR A 77 3.38 -3.52 -12.50
C THR A 77 3.17 -4.39 -13.75
N MET A 78 3.27 -3.80 -14.94
CA MET A 78 3.24 -4.54 -16.22
C MET A 78 4.26 -5.69 -16.30
N GLY A 79 5.39 -5.58 -15.57
CA GLY A 79 6.41 -6.64 -15.53
C GLY A 79 5.93 -7.92 -14.83
N ASN A 80 4.94 -7.79 -13.94
CA ASN A 80 4.42 -8.88 -13.12
C ASN A 80 3.11 -9.47 -13.69
N VAL A 81 2.72 -9.07 -14.91
CA VAL A 81 1.53 -9.58 -15.60
C VAL A 81 1.93 -10.31 -16.88
N GLY A 82 1.61 -11.61 -16.92
CA GLY A 82 1.76 -12.41 -18.14
C GLY A 82 0.53 -12.30 -19.04
N ARG A 83 0.67 -12.79 -20.28
CA ARG A 83 -0.43 -12.96 -21.22
C ARG A 83 -0.46 -14.40 -21.72
N LYS A 84 -1.52 -15.12 -21.41
CA LYS A 84 -1.78 -16.45 -21.96
C LYS A 84 -2.33 -16.36 -23.39
N ARG A 85 -2.19 -17.44 -24.16
CA ARG A 85 -2.72 -17.54 -25.54
C ARG A 85 -4.24 -17.43 -25.60
N ASP A 86 -4.93 -17.84 -24.54
CA ASP A 86 -6.39 -17.76 -24.39
C ASP A 86 -6.88 -16.39 -23.89
N GLY A 87 -5.98 -15.41 -23.73
CA GLY A 87 -6.31 -14.07 -23.24
C GLY A 87 -6.26 -13.91 -21.72
N GLY A 88 -5.99 -14.97 -20.95
CA GLY A 88 -5.83 -14.87 -19.51
C GLY A 88 -4.61 -14.03 -19.09
N LEU A 89 -4.76 -13.26 -18.01
CA LEU A 89 -3.72 -12.39 -17.45
C LEU A 89 -3.24 -12.92 -16.08
N PRO A 90 -2.35 -13.92 -16.04
CA PRO A 90 -1.77 -14.37 -14.77
C PRO A 90 -0.89 -13.28 -14.18
N ILE A 91 -0.98 -13.13 -12.84
CA ILE A 91 -0.18 -12.19 -12.05
C ILE A 91 0.81 -13.02 -11.23
N PHE A 92 2.09 -12.65 -11.28
CA PHE A 92 3.19 -13.36 -10.63
C PHE A 92 3.98 -12.43 -9.71
N ASP A 93 4.95 -12.98 -9.00
CA ASP A 93 5.86 -12.23 -8.12
C ASP A 93 5.17 -11.56 -6.91
N TRP A 94 4.60 -12.42 -6.05
CA TRP A 94 3.82 -12.02 -4.87
C TRP A 94 4.68 -11.73 -3.64
N GLU A 95 5.98 -11.44 -3.79
CA GLU A 95 6.89 -11.26 -2.65
C GLU A 95 6.54 -10.02 -1.79
N TYR A 96 5.86 -9.03 -2.37
CA TYR A 96 5.36 -7.83 -1.69
C TYR A 96 3.91 -7.94 -1.24
N ALA A 97 3.30 -9.12 -1.33
CA ALA A 97 1.89 -9.27 -1.03
C ALA A 97 1.59 -9.07 0.47
N TYR A 98 0.46 -8.43 0.77
CA TYR A 98 -0.01 -8.21 2.14
C TYR A 98 -1.54 -8.14 2.19
N LEU A 99 -2.10 -8.28 3.39
CA LEU A 99 -3.52 -8.07 3.64
C LEU A 99 -3.76 -6.60 3.97
N SER A 100 -4.63 -5.91 3.21
CA SER A 100 -5.05 -4.55 3.51
C SER A 100 -6.32 -4.14 2.77
N HIS A 101 -6.64 -2.84 2.78
CA HIS A 101 -7.66 -2.24 1.95
C HIS A 101 -7.39 -2.55 0.46
N PRO A 102 -8.40 -2.95 -0.33
CA PRO A 102 -8.17 -3.46 -1.69
C PRO A 102 -7.51 -2.44 -2.63
N PHE A 103 -7.78 -1.15 -2.43
CA PHE A 103 -7.20 -0.09 -3.25
C PHE A 103 -5.79 0.33 -2.84
N CYS A 104 -5.18 -0.30 -1.84
CA CYS A 104 -3.79 -0.03 -1.52
C CYS A 104 -2.89 -0.39 -2.71
N HIS A 105 -2.04 0.55 -3.08
CA HIS A 105 -1.14 0.41 -4.21
C HIS A 105 0.22 1.03 -3.89
N SER A 106 1.20 0.73 -4.75
CA SER A 106 2.55 1.27 -4.61
C SER A 106 2.66 2.63 -5.30
N TYR A 107 3.72 3.38 -5.00
CA TYR A 107 4.07 4.57 -5.77
C TYR A 107 4.93 4.26 -7.00
N HIS A 108 5.07 2.99 -7.42
CA HIS A 108 5.87 2.66 -8.60
C HIS A 108 5.33 3.37 -9.84
N SER A 109 6.26 3.94 -10.62
CA SER A 109 5.92 4.64 -11.87
C SER A 109 5.23 3.74 -12.90
N ARG A 110 5.41 2.41 -12.78
CA ARG A 110 4.83 1.38 -13.65
C ARG A 110 3.64 0.66 -13.02
N ASP A 111 3.11 1.16 -11.90
CA ASP A 111 1.92 0.61 -11.27
C ASP A 111 0.73 0.65 -12.25
N LEU A 112 0.04 -0.47 -12.42
CA LEU A 112 -1.05 -0.61 -13.37
C LEU A 112 -2.25 0.28 -13.04
N LEU A 113 -2.48 0.61 -11.77
CA LEU A 113 -3.57 1.48 -11.36
C LEU A 113 -3.35 2.95 -11.78
N ARG A 114 -2.19 3.27 -12.38
CA ARG A 114 -1.97 4.54 -13.08
C ARG A 114 -2.68 4.60 -14.45
N SER A 115 -3.00 3.47 -15.08
CA SER A 115 -3.84 3.44 -16.28
C SER A 115 -5.29 3.73 -15.87
N PRO A 116 -5.96 4.76 -16.44
CA PRO A 116 -7.36 5.03 -16.15
C PRO A 116 -8.27 3.85 -16.44
N GLU A 117 -7.98 3.09 -17.49
CA GLU A 117 -8.76 1.93 -17.91
C GLU A 117 -8.63 0.77 -16.93
N VAL A 118 -7.40 0.47 -16.48
CA VAL A 118 -7.17 -0.59 -15.50
C VAL A 118 -7.73 -0.21 -14.15
N ARG A 119 -7.50 1.04 -13.70
CA ARG A 119 -8.09 1.57 -12.48
C ARG A 119 -9.60 1.44 -12.51
N ARG A 120 -10.23 1.88 -13.59
CA ARG A 120 -11.68 1.81 -13.74
C ARG A 120 -12.20 0.38 -13.60
N ALA A 121 -11.57 -0.56 -14.31
CA ALA A 121 -11.93 -1.97 -14.24
C ALA A 121 -11.73 -2.57 -12.85
N ASP A 122 -10.69 -2.15 -12.12
CA ASP A 122 -10.43 -2.56 -10.75
C ASP A 122 -11.52 -2.04 -9.78
N LEU A 123 -11.85 -0.74 -9.84
CA LEU A 123 -12.92 -0.15 -9.03
C LEU A 123 -14.28 -0.79 -9.32
N ASP A 124 -14.60 -1.06 -10.60
CA ASP A 124 -15.87 -1.68 -10.99
C ASP A 124 -16.06 -3.08 -10.38
N CYS A 125 -14.97 -3.80 -10.04
CA CYS A 125 -15.05 -5.08 -9.34
C CYS A 125 -15.69 -4.98 -7.94
N TRP A 126 -15.70 -3.78 -7.35
CA TRP A 126 -16.21 -3.49 -6.01
C TRP A 126 -17.54 -2.74 -6.01
N SER A 127 -18.13 -2.51 -7.19
CA SER A 127 -19.36 -1.75 -7.39
C SER A 127 -20.59 -2.29 -6.64
N ALA A 128 -20.56 -3.55 -6.21
CA ALA A 128 -21.60 -4.14 -5.38
C ALA A 128 -21.57 -3.65 -3.91
N LEU A 129 -20.46 -3.07 -3.44
CA LEU A 129 -20.27 -2.62 -2.06
C LEU A 129 -20.23 -1.10 -1.92
N VAL A 130 -19.66 -0.40 -2.90
CA VAL A 130 -19.50 1.05 -2.88
C VAL A 130 -19.82 1.65 -4.25
N CYS A 131 -20.31 2.89 -4.27
CA CYS A 131 -20.46 3.62 -5.51
C CYS A 131 -19.08 4.05 -6.05
N LEU A 132 -19.01 4.37 -7.34
CA LEU A 132 -17.77 4.80 -7.98
C LEU A 132 -17.12 6.01 -7.28
N GLU A 133 -17.91 7.01 -6.91
CA GLU A 133 -17.41 8.23 -6.27
C GLU A 133 -16.71 7.91 -4.95
N GLN A 134 -17.34 7.04 -4.14
CA GLN A 134 -16.73 6.53 -2.91
C GLN A 134 -15.48 5.72 -3.22
N ALA A 135 -15.50 4.86 -4.25
CA ALA A 135 -14.35 4.04 -4.63
C ALA A 135 -13.13 4.89 -5.04
N GLU A 136 -13.33 5.96 -5.81
CA GLU A 136 -12.26 6.90 -6.20
C GLU A 136 -11.71 7.66 -4.98
N ALA A 137 -12.60 8.09 -4.07
CA ALA A 137 -12.19 8.76 -2.83
C ALA A 137 -11.40 7.82 -1.90
N GLU A 138 -11.80 6.55 -1.82
CA GLU A 138 -11.09 5.52 -1.07
C GLU A 138 -9.78 5.11 -1.73
N LEU A 139 -9.70 5.07 -3.07
CA LEU A 139 -8.45 4.85 -3.80
C LEU A 139 -7.42 5.94 -3.49
N ALA A 140 -7.84 7.22 -3.51
CA ALA A 140 -6.97 8.34 -3.15
C ALA A 140 -6.43 8.21 -1.71
N ALA A 141 -7.29 7.88 -0.75
CA ALA A 141 -6.90 7.62 0.63
C ALA A 141 -6.01 6.36 0.76
N ALA A 142 -6.27 5.32 -0.02
CA ALA A 142 -5.54 4.06 0.01
C ALA A 142 -4.10 4.19 -0.50
N ALA A 143 -3.78 5.24 -1.27
CA ALA A 143 -2.40 5.59 -1.59
C ALA A 143 -1.57 5.83 -0.32
N VAL A 144 -2.14 6.50 0.70
CA VAL A 144 -1.46 6.74 1.98
C VAL A 144 -1.20 5.44 2.72
N VAL A 145 -2.23 4.57 2.82
CA VAL A 145 -2.11 3.29 3.53
C VAL A 145 -1.16 2.34 2.80
N GLY A 146 -1.21 2.29 1.47
CA GLY A 146 -0.23 1.55 0.65
C GLY A 146 1.19 2.10 0.82
N GLY A 147 1.36 3.42 0.87
CA GLY A 147 2.63 4.07 1.17
C GLY A 147 3.20 3.70 2.53
N LEU A 148 2.37 3.68 3.57
CA LEU A 148 2.76 3.21 4.92
C LEU A 148 3.18 1.73 4.91
N ALA A 149 2.46 0.87 4.19
CA ALA A 149 2.84 -0.53 4.03
C ALA A 149 4.21 -0.69 3.34
N THR A 150 4.46 0.07 2.27
CA THR A 150 5.75 0.08 1.56
C THR A 150 6.88 0.59 2.47
N LEU A 151 6.64 1.65 3.25
CA LEU A 151 7.63 2.14 4.22
C LEU A 151 7.93 1.09 5.30
N GLN A 152 6.90 0.46 5.85
CA GLN A 152 7.04 -0.61 6.85
C GLN A 152 7.87 -1.77 6.31
N TRP A 153 7.64 -2.18 5.06
CA TRP A 153 8.43 -3.23 4.43
C TRP A 153 9.91 -2.85 4.35
N HIS A 154 10.23 -1.62 3.91
CA HIS A 154 11.61 -1.17 3.82
C HIS A 154 12.28 -1.05 5.19
N VAL A 155 11.61 -0.43 6.17
CA VAL A 155 12.14 -0.29 7.54
C VAL A 155 12.40 -1.66 8.16
N ALA A 156 11.47 -2.61 8.01
CA ALA A 156 11.63 -3.97 8.53
C ALA A 156 12.79 -4.74 7.87
N LEU A 157 13.09 -4.44 6.61
CA LEU A 157 14.18 -5.10 5.86
C LEU A 157 15.56 -4.52 6.18
N LEU A 158 15.66 -3.23 6.50
CA LEU A 158 16.94 -2.53 6.70
C LEU A 158 17.95 -3.28 7.59
N PRO A 159 17.57 -3.83 8.77
CA PRO A 159 18.50 -4.56 9.63
C PRO A 159 19.08 -5.84 9.01
N ALA A 160 18.38 -6.45 8.05
CA ALA A 160 18.80 -7.67 7.37
C ALA A 160 19.60 -7.41 6.08
N CYS A 161 19.64 -6.17 5.60
CA CYS A 161 20.32 -5.82 4.36
C CYS A 161 21.85 -5.84 4.51
N ARG A 162 22.55 -6.38 3.50
CA ARG A 162 23.99 -6.11 3.32
C ARG A 162 24.20 -4.61 3.09
N ARG A 163 25.35 -4.06 3.52
CA ARG A 163 25.68 -2.62 3.42
C ARG A 163 25.39 -1.99 2.06
N MET A 164 25.64 -2.70 0.96
CA MET A 164 25.39 -2.19 -0.40
C MET A 164 23.89 -1.99 -0.70
N LEU A 165 23.03 -2.88 -0.20
CA LEU A 165 21.57 -2.77 -0.36
C LEU A 165 20.97 -1.74 0.60
N HIS A 166 21.60 -1.52 1.76
CA HIS A 166 21.17 -0.54 2.75
C HIS A 166 21.00 0.86 2.15
N HIS A 167 22.00 1.36 1.40
CA HIS A 167 21.91 2.68 0.77
C HIS A 167 20.76 2.79 -0.24
N SER A 168 20.50 1.73 -1.00
CA SER A 168 19.38 1.68 -1.94
C SER A 168 18.04 1.76 -1.22
N HIS A 169 17.87 1.06 -0.11
CA HIS A 169 16.64 1.11 0.69
C HIS A 169 16.45 2.45 1.41
N VAL A 170 17.50 3.06 1.94
CA VAL A 170 17.41 4.42 2.51
C VAL A 170 16.99 5.44 1.44
N ARG A 171 17.49 5.31 0.21
CA ARG A 171 17.04 6.16 -0.90
C ARG A 171 15.58 5.91 -1.27
N ALA A 172 15.15 4.66 -1.27
CA ALA A 172 13.75 4.28 -1.50
C ALA A 172 12.83 4.85 -0.41
N ILE A 173 13.23 4.77 0.87
CA ILE A 173 12.49 5.37 1.99
C ILE A 173 12.28 6.86 1.77
N ARG A 174 13.32 7.62 1.41
CA ARG A 174 13.17 9.05 1.10
C ARG A 174 12.19 9.32 -0.03
N TYR A 175 12.25 8.53 -1.10
CA TYR A 175 11.31 8.62 -2.21
C TYR A 175 9.87 8.38 -1.74
N TYR A 176 9.63 7.29 -1.00
CA TYR A 176 8.29 6.94 -0.55
C TYR A 176 7.75 7.90 0.51
N VAL A 177 8.57 8.45 1.39
CA VAL A 177 8.16 9.54 2.29
C VAL A 177 7.71 10.75 1.49
N SER A 178 8.46 11.18 0.47
CA SER A 178 8.04 12.29 -0.40
C SER A 178 6.69 12.02 -1.08
N GLN A 179 6.51 10.83 -1.67
CA GLN A 179 5.24 10.48 -2.31
C GLN A 179 4.07 10.39 -1.31
N LEU A 180 4.34 9.91 -0.10
CA LEU A 180 3.35 9.83 0.97
C LEU A 180 2.91 11.24 1.43
N LEU A 181 3.85 12.18 1.54
CA LEU A 181 3.55 13.56 1.86
C LEU A 181 2.69 14.23 0.77
N ASP A 182 3.00 13.97 -0.50
CA ASP A 182 2.20 14.48 -1.62
C ASP A 182 0.78 13.90 -1.59
N ALA A 183 0.64 12.61 -1.29
CA ALA A 183 -0.67 11.96 -1.13
C ALA A 183 -1.45 12.57 0.04
N LEU A 184 -0.82 12.77 1.21
CA LEU A 184 -1.44 13.40 2.38
C LEU A 184 -1.90 14.83 2.11
N ARG A 185 -1.15 15.61 1.32
CA ARG A 185 -1.48 17.00 0.94
C ARG A 185 -2.63 17.08 -0.08
N SER A 186 -2.95 15.97 -0.75
CA SER A 186 -3.97 15.91 -1.80
C SER A 186 -5.34 15.41 -1.30
N LEU A 187 -5.44 15.06 -0.01
CA LEU A 187 -6.68 14.65 0.66
C LEU A 187 -7.41 15.84 1.29
#